data_AF-A0A1F9N299-F1
#
_entry.id   AF-A0A1F9N299-F1
#
_cell.length_a   1.000
_cell.length_b   1.000
_cell.length_c   1.000
_cell.angle_alpha   90.00
_cell.angle_beta   90.00
_cell.angle_gamma   90.00
#
_symmetry.space_group_name_H-M   'P 1'
#
loop_
_entity.id
_entity.type
_entity.pdbx_description
1 polymer ?
#
loop_
_entity_poly.entity_id
_entity_poly.type
_entity_poly.pdbx_seq_one_letter_code
_entity_poly.pdbx_strand_id
1 'polypeptide(L)'
;MLKMKNPLLITDRLFCFLEEKWDSPGGQKILGSTLVFGFIFSIVVIDINSRSWLPDWLSILIPKNHLVAIEYAFLLLLIYEVINLILSLANSMSVSVGKQFEVLSLFLLRDIFKEFSHFDEPLRWEQIEPSILPILVSGVSALGIFVILIVYYKLQFHQPITKDNRNQNYFISAKKIISLVLLISFLYLISKNIIGFIHYGYSETTFEAFYTILIFTDVLIVLLSLRYSSSYHVAFRNSGFVVSTVIIRLSLIAPLMMGALLGIGAAIFALGVSYAYNLSRPVMGAKTRFGANCSESRS
;
A
#
# COMPACT_ATOMS: atom_id res chain seq x y z
N MET A 1 -10.99 7.30 -43.45
CA MET A 1 -9.67 7.00 -42.84
C MET A 1 -9.77 7.26 -41.33
N LEU A 2 -10.29 6.27 -40.59
CA LEU A 2 -10.71 6.40 -39.20
C LEU A 2 -9.50 6.25 -38.26
N LYS A 3 -9.31 7.29 -37.45
CA LYS A 3 -8.31 7.46 -36.41
C LYS A 3 -8.57 6.46 -35.28
N MET A 4 -8.08 5.22 -35.41
CA MET A 4 -7.97 4.30 -34.27
C MET A 4 -6.92 4.86 -33.31
N LYS A 5 -7.38 5.73 -32.41
CA LYS A 5 -6.66 6.20 -31.24
C LYS A 5 -6.41 4.95 -30.38
N ASN A 6 -5.19 4.43 -30.38
CA ASN A 6 -4.84 3.22 -29.63
C ASN A 6 -5.33 3.34 -28.17
N PRO A 7 -6.14 2.39 -27.67
CA PRO A 7 -6.66 2.44 -26.29
C PRO A 7 -5.51 2.53 -25.28
N LEU A 8 -4.38 1.86 -25.56
CA LEU A 8 -3.16 1.90 -24.76
C LEU A 8 -2.60 3.31 -24.53
N LEU A 9 -2.66 4.19 -25.54
CA LEU A 9 -2.16 5.58 -25.40
C LEU A 9 -3.08 6.44 -24.54
N ILE A 10 -4.37 6.13 -24.51
CA ILE A 10 -5.35 6.86 -23.69
C ILE A 10 -5.16 6.45 -22.23
N THR A 11 -5.04 5.15 -21.96
CA THR A 11 -4.82 4.64 -20.61
C THR A 11 -3.51 5.15 -20.01
N ASP A 12 -2.45 5.19 -20.83
CA ASP A 12 -1.14 5.71 -20.41
C ASP A 12 -1.20 7.19 -20.00
N ARG A 13 -1.82 8.05 -20.83
CA ARG A 13 -1.99 9.47 -20.49
C ARG A 13 -2.86 9.69 -19.26
N LEU A 14 -3.96 8.93 -19.16
CA LEU A 14 -4.89 9.07 -18.05
C LEU A 14 -4.22 8.67 -16.73
N PHE A 15 -3.47 7.59 -16.74
CA PHE A 15 -2.67 7.17 -15.58
C PHE A 15 -1.63 8.23 -15.19
N CYS A 16 -0.80 8.69 -16.15
CA CYS A 16 0.23 9.70 -15.87
C CYS A 16 -0.37 11.01 -15.34
N PHE A 17 -1.51 11.45 -15.89
CA PHE A 17 -2.19 12.66 -15.42
C PHE A 17 -2.72 12.50 -13.98
N LEU A 18 -3.29 11.34 -13.65
CA LEU A 18 -3.75 11.06 -12.29
C LEU A 18 -2.59 11.02 -11.30
N GLU A 19 -1.50 10.33 -11.66
CA GLU A 19 -0.29 10.22 -10.83
C GLU A 19 0.34 11.60 -10.59
N GLU A 20 0.56 12.41 -11.64
CA GLU A 20 1.14 13.74 -11.53
C GLU A 20 0.28 14.68 -10.67
N LYS A 21 -1.05 14.65 -10.87
CA LYS A 21 -1.96 15.49 -10.09
C LYS A 21 -2.01 15.06 -8.61
N TRP A 22 -1.94 13.77 -8.34
CA TRP A 22 -1.97 13.21 -7.00
C TRP A 22 -0.68 13.48 -6.21
N ASP A 23 0.48 13.30 -6.86
CA ASP A 23 1.80 13.55 -6.27
C ASP A 23 2.18 15.03 -6.23
N SER A 24 1.39 15.91 -6.86
CA SER A 24 1.66 17.34 -6.88
C SER A 24 1.71 17.94 -5.45
N PRO A 25 2.54 18.97 -5.20
CA PRO A 25 2.56 19.69 -3.93
C PRO A 25 1.19 20.28 -3.55
N GLY A 26 0.37 20.61 -4.55
CA GLY A 26 -1.01 21.05 -4.36
C GLY A 26 -1.91 19.93 -3.84
N GLY A 27 -1.79 18.72 -4.40
CA GLY A 27 -2.49 17.52 -3.92
C GLY A 27 -2.20 17.26 -2.44
N GLN A 28 -0.92 17.21 -2.06
CA GLN A 28 -0.51 17.00 -0.67
C GLN A 28 -1.09 18.03 0.31
N LYS A 29 -1.14 19.31 -0.08
CA LYS A 29 -1.77 20.37 0.75
C LYS A 29 -3.28 20.18 0.88
N ILE A 30 -3.98 19.85 -0.20
CA ILE A 30 -5.43 19.59 -0.17
C ILE A 30 -5.73 18.42 0.76
N LEU A 31 -4.89 17.38 0.73
CA LEU A 31 -5.04 16.20 1.56
C LEU A 31 -4.86 16.53 3.05
N GLY A 32 -3.78 17.23 3.40
CA GLY A 32 -3.57 17.70 4.77
C GLY A 32 -4.74 18.53 5.29
N SER A 33 -5.23 19.47 4.48
CA SER A 33 -6.43 20.25 4.82
C SER A 33 -7.66 19.37 4.99
N THR A 34 -7.91 18.43 4.08
CA THR A 34 -9.07 17.53 4.14
C THR A 34 -9.07 16.69 5.42
N LEU A 35 -7.90 16.19 5.84
CA LEU A 35 -7.75 15.42 7.07
C LEU A 35 -8.04 16.27 8.31
N VAL A 36 -7.48 17.48 8.37
CA VAL A 36 -7.69 18.40 9.52
C VAL A 36 -9.17 18.82 9.60
N PHE A 37 -9.76 19.25 8.48
CA PHE A 37 -11.17 19.62 8.45
C PHE A 37 -12.09 18.43 8.78
N GLY A 38 -11.79 17.24 8.25
CA GLY A 38 -12.53 16.01 8.55
C GLY A 38 -12.49 15.65 10.03
N PHE A 39 -11.32 15.73 10.66
CA PHE A 39 -11.15 15.48 12.09
C PHE A 39 -11.94 16.48 12.95
N ILE A 40 -11.76 17.79 12.71
CA ILE A 40 -12.48 18.84 13.44
C ILE A 40 -14.00 18.68 13.26
N PHE A 41 -14.44 18.44 12.02
CA PHE A 41 -15.84 18.21 11.71
C PHE A 41 -16.41 17.00 12.49
N SER A 42 -15.67 15.89 12.52
CA SER A 42 -16.09 14.70 13.26
C SER A 42 -16.26 14.95 14.76
N ILE A 43 -15.33 15.68 15.40
CA ILE A 43 -15.45 16.06 16.81
C ILE A 43 -16.69 16.91 17.05
N VAL A 44 -16.90 17.94 16.22
CA VAL A 44 -18.06 18.85 16.37
C VAL A 44 -19.37 18.07 16.24
N VAL A 45 -19.47 17.18 15.25
CA VAL A 45 -20.67 16.36 15.03
C VAL A 45 -20.92 15.40 16.19
N ILE A 46 -19.87 14.76 16.73
CA ILE A 46 -19.97 13.88 17.90
C ILE A 46 -20.39 14.68 19.15
N ASP A 47 -19.83 15.88 19.36
CA ASP A 47 -20.19 16.73 20.51
C ASP A 47 -21.66 17.16 20.48
N ILE A 48 -22.16 17.54 19.30
CA ILE A 48 -23.59 17.87 19.11
C ILE A 48 -24.47 16.64 19.44
N ASN A 49 -24.02 15.43 19.09
CA ASN A 49 -24.77 14.21 19.37
C ASN A 49 -24.77 13.86 20.85
N SER A 50 -23.65 14.08 21.54
CA SER A 50 -23.54 13.89 22.98
C SER A 50 -24.50 14.82 23.76
N ARG A 51 -24.86 15.98 23.20
CA ARG A 51 -25.83 16.93 23.78
C ARG A 51 -27.28 16.64 23.39
N SER A 52 -27.55 15.56 22.65
CA SER A 52 -28.88 15.17 22.15
C SER A 52 -29.56 16.25 21.29
N TRP A 53 -28.79 17.08 20.58
CA TRP A 53 -29.32 18.11 19.68
C TRP A 53 -29.58 17.61 18.26
N LEU A 54 -29.28 16.33 17.99
CA LEU A 54 -29.45 15.70 16.69
C LEU A 54 -30.82 15.02 16.57
N PRO A 55 -31.45 15.06 15.37
CA PRO A 55 -32.66 14.29 15.11
C PRO A 55 -32.45 12.80 15.34
N ASP A 56 -33.50 12.08 15.76
CA ASP A 56 -33.40 10.65 16.12
C ASP A 56 -32.74 9.79 15.04
N TRP A 57 -33.07 10.03 13.76
CA TRP A 57 -32.51 9.32 12.61
C TRP A 57 -30.99 9.50 12.43
N LEU A 58 -30.42 10.62 12.89
CA LEU A 58 -28.99 10.90 12.81
C LEU A 58 -28.25 10.52 14.11
N SER A 59 -28.95 10.60 15.25
CA SER A 59 -28.38 10.25 16.56
C SER A 59 -28.00 8.77 16.71
N ILE A 60 -28.68 7.89 15.98
CA ILE A 60 -28.41 6.44 15.93
C ILE A 60 -27.13 6.14 15.14
N LEU A 61 -26.81 6.96 14.15
CA LEU A 61 -25.68 6.74 13.23
C LEU A 61 -24.35 7.25 13.80
N ILE A 62 -24.41 8.29 14.65
CA ILE A 62 -23.23 8.99 15.15
C ILE A 62 -22.91 8.45 16.57
N PRO A 63 -21.68 8.00 16.84
CA PRO A 63 -21.26 7.63 18.19
C PRO A 63 -21.25 8.83 19.14
N LYS A 64 -21.31 8.57 20.46
CA LYS A 64 -21.20 9.62 21.50
C LYS A 64 -19.80 9.79 22.08
N ASN A 65 -18.90 8.84 21.80
CA ASN A 65 -17.52 8.86 22.28
C ASN A 65 -16.65 9.72 21.35
N HIS A 66 -16.03 10.77 21.88
CA HIS A 66 -15.18 11.68 21.11
C HIS A 66 -13.94 10.99 20.55
N LEU A 67 -13.45 9.92 21.18
CA LEU A 67 -12.29 9.15 20.71
C LEU A 67 -12.54 8.49 19.34
N VAL A 68 -13.80 8.28 18.93
CA VAL A 68 -14.12 7.74 17.60
C VAL A 68 -13.75 8.71 16.46
N ALA A 69 -13.63 10.01 16.74
CA ALA A 69 -13.11 10.98 15.76
C ALA A 69 -11.71 10.59 15.24
N ILE A 70 -10.89 9.97 16.10
CA ILE A 70 -9.57 9.47 15.76
C ILE A 70 -9.69 8.40 14.66
N GLU A 71 -10.61 7.44 14.83
CA GLU A 71 -10.86 6.38 13.85
C GLU A 71 -11.32 6.94 12.49
N TYR A 72 -12.17 7.96 12.48
CA TYR A 72 -12.63 8.58 11.23
C TYR A 72 -11.52 9.36 10.49
N ALA A 73 -10.70 10.13 11.21
CA ALA A 73 -9.57 10.82 10.60
C ALA A 73 -8.58 9.83 9.97
N PHE A 74 -8.38 8.72 10.65
CA PHE A 74 -7.62 7.60 10.17
C PHE A 74 -8.26 6.95 8.96
N LEU A 75 -9.55 6.63 8.98
CA LEU A 75 -10.24 6.07 7.81
C LEU A 75 -9.98 6.90 6.53
N LEU A 76 -10.04 8.23 6.64
CA LEU A 76 -9.72 9.15 5.54
C LEU A 76 -8.26 9.04 5.09
N LEU A 77 -7.31 8.98 6.03
CA LEU A 77 -5.90 8.79 5.72
C LEU A 77 -5.64 7.43 5.03
N LEU A 78 -6.37 6.37 5.43
CA LEU A 78 -6.24 5.04 4.82
C LEU A 78 -6.69 5.04 3.36
N ILE A 79 -7.77 5.75 3.05
CA ILE A 79 -8.24 5.93 1.66
C ILE A 79 -7.15 6.57 0.82
N TYR A 80 -6.50 7.61 1.35
CA TYR A 80 -5.39 8.26 0.67
C TYR A 80 -4.21 7.30 0.43
N GLU A 81 -3.79 6.57 1.46
CA GLU A 81 -2.70 5.59 1.39
C GLU A 81 -2.97 4.50 0.36
N VAL A 82 -4.19 3.99 0.31
CA VAL A 82 -4.62 2.98 -0.66
C VAL A 82 -4.52 3.52 -2.10
N ILE A 83 -4.98 4.74 -2.36
CA ILE A 83 -4.90 5.33 -3.70
C ILE A 83 -3.44 5.53 -4.10
N ASN A 84 -2.61 6.08 -3.21
CA ASN A 84 -1.16 6.23 -3.47
C ASN A 84 -0.51 4.88 -3.78
N LEU A 85 -0.91 3.85 -3.06
CA LEU A 85 -0.42 2.49 -3.27
C LEU A 85 -0.84 1.93 -4.63
N ILE A 86 -2.10 2.12 -5.05
CA ILE A 86 -2.60 1.68 -6.38
C ILE A 86 -1.78 2.34 -7.48
N LEU A 87 -1.56 3.67 -7.39
CA LEU A 87 -0.77 4.41 -8.37
C LEU A 87 0.70 3.96 -8.35
N SER A 88 1.26 3.72 -7.16
CA SER A 88 2.65 3.23 -7.03
C SER A 88 2.87 1.85 -7.66
N LEU A 89 1.83 1.02 -7.81
CA LEU A 89 1.93 -0.33 -8.36
C LEU A 89 2.41 -0.35 -9.82
N ALA A 90 2.14 0.73 -10.57
CA ALA A 90 2.61 0.89 -11.94
C ALA A 90 4.12 1.14 -12.03
N ASN A 91 4.75 1.58 -10.94
CA ASN A 91 6.19 1.83 -10.88
C ASN A 91 6.98 0.50 -10.77
N SER A 92 8.31 0.59 -10.69
CA SER A 92 9.16 -0.60 -10.57
C SER A 92 8.83 -1.39 -9.30
N MET A 93 8.92 -2.72 -9.35
CA MET A 93 8.54 -3.61 -8.24
C MET A 93 9.30 -3.25 -6.95
N SER A 94 10.61 -3.02 -7.07
CA SER A 94 11.47 -2.55 -5.98
C SER A 94 10.99 -1.26 -5.32
N VAL A 95 10.65 -0.25 -6.13
CA VAL A 95 10.24 1.06 -5.63
C VAL A 95 8.85 0.98 -4.99
N SER A 96 7.93 0.23 -5.59
CA SER A 96 6.60 0.02 -5.01
C SER A 96 6.68 -0.70 -3.67
N VAL A 97 7.51 -1.75 -3.55
CA VAL A 97 7.71 -2.45 -2.26
C VAL A 97 8.25 -1.52 -1.18
N GLY A 98 9.24 -0.67 -1.49
CA GLY A 98 9.75 0.33 -0.54
C GLY A 98 8.65 1.28 -0.04
N LYS A 99 7.87 1.86 -0.98
CA LYS A 99 6.72 2.72 -0.64
C LYS A 99 5.66 1.96 0.19
N GLN A 100 5.46 0.67 -0.06
CA GLN A 100 4.52 -0.14 0.73
C GLN A 100 5.00 -0.36 2.17
N PHE A 101 6.31 -0.48 2.40
CA PHE A 101 6.86 -0.52 3.76
C PHE A 101 6.74 0.82 4.49
N GLU A 102 6.87 1.95 3.78
CA GLU A 102 6.58 3.27 4.37
C GLU A 102 5.13 3.33 4.85
N VAL A 103 4.19 3.00 3.95
CA VAL A 103 2.75 2.95 4.27
C VAL A 103 2.49 1.98 5.41
N LEU A 104 3.08 0.79 5.40
CA LEU A 104 2.89 -0.20 6.46
C LEU A 104 3.41 0.28 7.82
N SER A 105 4.60 0.90 7.86
CA SER A 105 5.17 1.41 9.11
C SER A 105 4.31 2.52 9.72
N LEU A 106 3.80 3.42 8.88
CA LEU A 106 2.88 4.49 9.30
C LEU A 106 1.51 3.92 9.71
N PHE A 107 1.01 2.94 8.97
CA PHE A 107 -0.22 2.23 9.29
C PHE A 107 -0.14 1.58 10.68
N LEU A 108 0.94 0.86 11.01
CA LEU A 108 1.10 0.22 12.32
C LEU A 108 1.17 1.23 13.47
N LEU A 109 1.90 2.34 13.30
CA LEU A 109 1.93 3.42 14.29
C LEU A 109 0.54 4.02 14.51
N ARG A 110 -0.24 4.10 13.45
CA ARG A 110 -1.58 4.64 13.48
C ARG A 110 -2.59 3.68 14.10
N ASP A 111 -2.45 2.39 13.86
CA ASP A 111 -3.37 1.37 14.37
C ASP A 111 -3.32 1.30 15.90
N ILE A 112 -2.20 1.72 16.51
CA ILE A 112 -2.10 1.98 17.96
C ILE A 112 -3.14 3.01 18.40
N PHE A 113 -3.26 4.14 17.69
CA PHE A 113 -4.24 5.18 18.01
C PHE A 113 -5.69 4.74 17.74
N LYS A 114 -5.90 3.79 16.83
CA LYS A 114 -7.21 3.15 16.64
C LYS A 114 -7.58 2.25 17.82
N GLU A 115 -6.62 1.56 18.42
CA GLU A 115 -6.86 0.81 19.65
C GLU A 115 -7.38 1.75 20.76
N PHE A 116 -6.82 2.96 20.86
CA PHE A 116 -7.29 3.98 21.81
C PHE A 116 -8.74 4.46 21.54
N SER A 117 -9.24 4.41 20.31
CA SER A 117 -10.62 4.84 20.01
C SER A 117 -11.71 3.92 20.55
N HIS A 118 -11.33 2.70 20.96
CA HIS A 118 -12.24 1.70 21.52
C HIS A 118 -12.37 1.79 23.05
N PHE A 119 -11.56 2.63 23.71
CA PHE A 119 -11.65 2.82 25.14
C PHE A 119 -12.85 3.69 25.52
N ASP A 120 -13.44 3.40 26.68
CA ASP A 120 -14.52 4.21 27.23
C ASP A 120 -13.96 5.49 27.87
N GLU A 121 -14.80 6.51 27.92
CA GLU A 121 -14.53 7.71 28.70
C GLU A 121 -15.24 7.61 30.07
N PRO A 122 -14.56 7.82 31.22
CA PRO A 122 -13.13 8.14 31.38
C PRO A 122 -12.20 6.91 31.28
N LEU A 123 -10.97 7.13 30.83
CA LEU A 123 -9.95 6.09 30.68
C LEU A 123 -9.64 5.42 32.03
N ARG A 124 -9.81 4.09 32.09
CA ARG A 124 -9.52 3.26 33.26
C ARG A 124 -8.38 2.29 32.97
N TRP A 125 -7.49 2.08 33.95
CA TRP A 125 -6.29 1.26 33.77
C TRP A 125 -6.62 -0.19 33.39
N GLU A 126 -7.71 -0.74 33.94
CA GLU A 126 -8.17 -2.11 33.69
C GLU A 126 -8.56 -2.34 32.22
N GLN A 127 -8.93 -1.28 31.49
CA GLN A 127 -9.24 -1.35 30.06
C GLN A 127 -7.98 -1.29 29.18
N ILE A 128 -6.92 -0.67 29.68
CA ILE A 128 -5.68 -0.43 28.92
C ILE A 128 -4.73 -1.63 29.06
N GLU A 129 -4.65 -2.23 30.25
CA GLU A 129 -3.75 -3.34 30.58
C GLU A 129 -3.67 -4.43 29.48
N PRO A 130 -4.77 -5.00 28.97
CA PRO A 130 -4.71 -6.04 27.95
C PRO A 130 -4.17 -5.56 26.59
N SER A 131 -4.35 -4.27 26.26
CA SER A 131 -3.94 -3.69 24.98
C SER A 131 -2.50 -3.16 24.97
N ILE A 132 -1.84 -3.05 26.14
CA ILE A 132 -0.45 -2.56 26.25
C ILE A 132 0.52 -3.39 25.40
N LEU A 133 0.45 -4.72 25.49
CA LEU A 133 1.39 -5.59 24.79
C LEU A 133 1.22 -5.48 23.26
N PRO A 134 0.01 -5.59 22.68
CA PRO A 134 -0.21 -5.31 21.25
C PRO A 134 0.29 -3.93 20.80
N ILE A 135 0.05 -2.88 21.59
CA ILE A 135 0.50 -1.52 21.30
C ILE A 135 2.02 -1.44 21.23
N LEU A 136 2.72 -2.00 22.23
CA LEU A 136 4.18 -2.01 22.28
C LEU A 136 4.78 -2.81 21.13
N VAL A 137 4.24 -3.99 20.84
CA VAL A 137 4.71 -4.82 19.72
C VAL A 137 4.51 -4.09 18.39
N SER A 138 3.36 -3.44 18.18
CA SER A 138 3.11 -2.65 16.97
C SER A 138 4.10 -1.50 16.82
N GLY A 139 4.33 -0.73 17.88
CA GLY A 139 5.26 0.40 17.86
C GLY A 139 6.71 -0.02 17.58
N VAL A 140 7.17 -1.10 18.23
CA VAL A 140 8.51 -1.66 18.01
C VAL A 140 8.65 -2.21 16.60
N SER A 141 7.64 -2.93 16.09
CA SER A 141 7.65 -3.43 14.71
C SER A 141 7.66 -2.31 13.69
N ALA A 142 6.88 -1.25 13.88
CA ALA A 142 6.87 -0.09 12.99
C ALA A 142 8.24 0.58 12.93
N LEU A 143 8.89 0.78 14.08
CA LEU A 143 10.27 1.28 14.14
C LEU A 143 11.25 0.32 13.47
N GLY A 144 11.11 -0.98 13.69
CA GLY A 144 11.93 -2.01 13.05
C GLY A 144 11.82 -1.99 11.52
N ILE A 145 10.60 -1.89 10.99
CA ILE A 145 10.35 -1.75 9.55
C ILE A 145 11.01 -0.48 9.02
N PHE A 146 10.87 0.65 9.72
CA PHE A 146 11.50 1.92 9.33
C PHE A 146 13.03 1.81 9.24
N VAL A 147 13.67 1.16 10.20
CA VAL A 147 15.12 0.91 10.18
C VAL A 147 15.52 -0.02 9.03
N ILE A 148 14.80 -1.12 8.83
CA ILE A 148 15.03 -2.06 7.72
C ILE A 148 14.89 -1.34 6.37
N LEU A 149 13.92 -0.44 6.25
CA LEU A 149 13.67 0.33 5.04
C LEU A 149 14.84 1.26 4.68
N ILE A 150 15.48 1.89 5.68
CA ILE A 150 16.69 2.71 5.46
C ILE A 150 17.79 1.84 4.82
N VAL A 151 17.99 0.62 5.32
CA VAL A 151 18.97 -0.32 4.76
C VAL A 151 18.55 -0.78 3.37
N TYR A 152 17.27 -1.08 3.17
CA TYR A 152 16.69 -1.48 1.89
C TYR A 152 16.96 -0.42 0.81
N TYR A 153 16.72 0.86 1.09
CA TYR A 153 16.98 1.94 0.12
C TYR A 153 18.47 2.11 -0.21
N LYS A 154 19.37 1.96 0.77
CA LYS A 154 20.82 1.97 0.51
C LYS A 154 21.25 0.87 -0.47
N LEU A 155 20.63 -0.32 -0.41
CA LEU A 155 20.90 -1.43 -1.34
C LEU A 155 20.32 -1.20 -2.75
N GLN A 156 19.30 -0.36 -2.89
CA GLN A 156 18.65 -0.06 -4.17
C GLN A 156 19.35 1.05 -4.96
N PHE A 157 19.91 2.07 -4.30
CA PHE A 157 20.56 3.23 -4.95
C PHE A 157 21.70 2.89 -5.92
N HIS A 158 22.28 1.68 -5.83
CA HIS A 158 23.39 1.22 -6.68
C HIS A 158 22.94 0.49 -7.97
N GLN A 159 21.70 0.66 -8.42
CA GLN A 159 21.14 -0.15 -9.51
C GLN A 159 20.58 0.70 -10.67
N PRO A 160 21.32 0.83 -11.80
CA PRO A 160 20.70 1.20 -13.06
C PRO A 160 19.85 0.03 -13.59
N ILE A 161 18.64 0.36 -14.04
CA ILE A 161 17.66 -0.56 -14.63
C ILE A 161 18.22 -1.10 -15.95
N THR A 162 18.14 -2.41 -16.13
CA THR A 162 18.66 -3.19 -17.27
C THR A 162 18.21 -2.66 -18.64
N LYS A 163 19.11 -2.74 -19.64
CA LYS A 163 19.02 -2.19 -21.01
C LYS A 163 18.20 -3.04 -22.02
N ASP A 164 16.94 -3.40 -21.74
CA ASP A 164 16.08 -4.00 -22.78
C ASP A 164 14.74 -3.26 -22.94
N ASN A 165 14.73 -2.31 -23.87
CA ASN A 165 13.73 -1.25 -23.97
C ASN A 165 12.36 -1.68 -24.52
N ARG A 166 12.24 -2.81 -25.24
CA ARG A 166 10.97 -3.14 -25.94
C ARG A 166 10.00 -3.98 -25.10
N ASN A 167 10.46 -5.10 -24.52
CA ASN A 167 9.61 -5.94 -23.67
C ASN A 167 9.23 -5.26 -22.35
N GLN A 168 10.09 -4.38 -21.85
CA GLN A 168 9.84 -3.60 -20.64
C GLN A 168 8.66 -2.63 -20.79
N ASN A 169 8.49 -2.01 -21.96
CA ASN A 169 7.40 -1.05 -22.20
C ASN A 169 6.02 -1.72 -22.22
N TYR A 170 5.92 -2.97 -22.69
CA TYR A 170 4.68 -3.74 -22.62
C TYR A 170 4.34 -4.13 -21.18
N PHE A 171 5.35 -4.53 -20.38
CA PHE A 171 5.15 -4.82 -18.96
C PHE A 171 4.71 -3.59 -18.17
N ILE A 172 5.32 -2.42 -18.41
CA ILE A 172 4.92 -1.15 -17.78
C ILE A 172 3.50 -0.77 -18.18
N SER A 173 3.17 -0.83 -19.48
CA SER A 173 1.81 -0.53 -19.97
C SER A 173 0.76 -1.44 -19.34
N ALA A 174 1.05 -2.73 -19.19
CA ALA A 174 0.14 -3.68 -18.56
C ALA A 174 -0.10 -3.35 -17.08
N LYS A 175 0.94 -2.97 -16.32
CA LYS A 175 0.77 -2.53 -14.94
C LYS A 175 -0.08 -1.27 -14.81
N LYS A 176 0.05 -0.31 -15.72
CA LYS A 176 -0.78 0.91 -15.74
C LYS A 176 -2.26 0.59 -15.93
N ILE A 177 -2.58 -0.35 -16.84
CA ILE A 177 -3.96 -0.84 -17.03
C ILE A 177 -4.47 -1.50 -15.76
N ILE A 178 -3.68 -2.39 -15.16
CA ILE A 178 -4.02 -3.09 -13.91
C ILE A 178 -4.30 -2.08 -12.79
N SER A 179 -3.43 -1.08 -12.61
CA SER A 179 -3.59 -0.03 -11.62
C SER A 179 -4.87 0.79 -11.84
N LEU A 180 -5.21 1.10 -13.10
CA LEU A 180 -6.44 1.82 -13.41
C LEU A 180 -7.70 1.00 -13.11
N VAL A 181 -7.67 -0.31 -13.43
CA VAL A 181 -8.77 -1.23 -13.08
C VAL A 181 -8.92 -1.31 -11.56
N LEU A 182 -7.83 -1.44 -10.83
CA LEU A 182 -7.83 -1.42 -9.37
C LEU A 182 -8.42 -0.13 -8.80
N LEU A 183 -8.07 1.03 -9.37
CA LEU A 183 -8.61 2.32 -8.94
C LEU A 183 -10.12 2.38 -9.14
N ILE A 184 -10.62 1.91 -10.29
CA ILE A 184 -12.07 1.84 -10.57
C ILE A 184 -12.76 0.89 -9.58
N SER A 185 -12.19 -0.29 -9.34
CA SER A 185 -12.72 -1.24 -8.35
C SER A 185 -12.75 -0.66 -6.94
N PHE A 186 -11.73 0.10 -6.54
CA PHE A 186 -11.70 0.75 -5.23
C PHE A 186 -12.78 1.83 -5.11
N LEU A 187 -12.93 2.69 -6.12
CA LEU A 187 -13.99 3.70 -6.16
C LEU A 187 -15.39 3.08 -6.12
N TYR A 188 -15.58 1.94 -6.79
CA TYR A 188 -16.83 1.19 -6.74
C TYR A 188 -17.12 0.69 -5.31
N LEU A 189 -16.14 0.09 -4.62
CA LEU A 189 -16.32 -0.39 -3.25
C LEU A 189 -16.61 0.73 -2.25
N ILE A 190 -15.94 1.88 -2.38
CA ILE A 190 -16.25 3.08 -1.56
C ILE A 190 -17.67 3.56 -1.83
N SER A 191 -18.05 3.68 -3.11
CA SER A 191 -19.38 4.18 -3.48
C SER A 191 -20.49 3.25 -2.95
N LYS A 192 -20.31 1.93 -3.09
CA LYS A 192 -21.23 0.92 -2.54
C LYS A 192 -21.37 1.08 -1.02
N ASN A 193 -20.25 1.29 -0.31
CA ASN A 193 -20.26 1.46 1.14
C ASN A 193 -20.97 2.73 1.59
N ILE A 194 -20.72 3.86 0.92
CA ILE A 194 -21.40 5.12 1.22
C ILE A 194 -22.91 4.98 1.02
N ILE A 195 -23.34 4.38 -0.10
CA ILE A 195 -24.77 4.14 -0.38
C ILE A 195 -25.37 3.19 0.67
N GLY A 196 -24.66 2.11 1.03
CA GLY A 196 -25.10 1.17 2.05
C GLY A 196 -25.23 1.81 3.44
N PHE A 197 -24.27 2.63 3.82
CA PHE A 197 -24.29 3.39 5.07
C PHE A 197 -25.49 4.33 5.15
N ILE A 198 -25.80 5.04 4.06
CA ILE A 198 -26.96 5.95 3.99
C ILE A 198 -28.30 5.19 4.07
N HIS A 199 -28.41 4.03 3.41
CA HIS A 199 -29.68 3.31 3.29
C HIS A 199 -29.98 2.34 4.44
N TYR A 200 -28.96 1.64 4.94
CA TYR A 200 -29.13 0.54 5.89
C TYR A 200 -28.49 0.81 7.25
N GLY A 201 -27.70 1.89 7.39
CA GLY A 201 -27.01 2.24 8.63
C GLY A 201 -25.86 1.32 9.03
N TYR A 202 -25.47 0.38 8.15
CA TYR A 202 -24.33 -0.51 8.36
C TYR A 202 -23.26 -0.27 7.29
N SER A 203 -22.00 -0.26 7.71
CA SER A 203 -20.84 -0.22 6.82
C SER A 203 -20.39 -1.64 6.45
N GLU A 204 -20.25 -1.94 5.17
CA GLU A 204 -19.61 -3.18 4.69
C GLU A 204 -18.07 -3.14 4.87
N THR A 205 -17.41 -4.30 4.86
CA THR A 205 -15.94 -4.43 4.97
C THR A 205 -15.20 -4.07 3.67
N THR A 206 -15.34 -2.82 3.23
CA THR A 206 -14.74 -2.26 2.01
C THR A 206 -13.25 -2.54 1.87
N PHE A 207 -12.49 -2.37 2.95
CA PHE A 207 -11.04 -2.54 2.94
C PHE A 207 -10.62 -4.01 2.83
N GLU A 208 -11.28 -4.93 3.53
CA GLU A 208 -10.99 -6.37 3.45
C GLU A 208 -11.22 -6.92 2.04
N ALA A 209 -12.36 -6.54 1.43
CA ALA A 209 -12.68 -6.89 0.05
C ALA A 209 -11.62 -6.32 -0.92
N PHE A 210 -11.24 -5.05 -0.72
CA PHE A 210 -10.24 -4.41 -1.55
C PHE A 210 -8.84 -5.05 -1.42
N TYR A 211 -8.39 -5.33 -0.19
CA TYR A 211 -7.09 -6.00 0.03
C TYR A 211 -7.06 -7.39 -0.61
N THR A 212 -8.18 -8.12 -0.61
CA THR A 212 -8.28 -9.39 -1.32
C THR A 212 -8.04 -9.22 -2.82
N ILE A 213 -8.71 -8.25 -3.47
CA ILE A 213 -8.50 -7.93 -4.90
C ILE A 213 -7.02 -7.58 -5.16
N LEU A 214 -6.40 -6.88 -4.22
CA LEU A 214 -5.02 -6.46 -4.32
C LEU A 214 -4.03 -7.62 -4.23
N ILE A 215 -4.28 -8.60 -3.36
CA ILE A 215 -3.50 -9.86 -3.31
C ILE A 215 -3.57 -10.58 -4.67
N PHE A 216 -4.77 -10.73 -5.25
CA PHE A 216 -4.92 -11.36 -6.57
C PHE A 216 -4.16 -10.58 -7.66
N THR A 217 -4.19 -9.26 -7.56
CA THR A 217 -3.48 -8.39 -8.51
C THR A 217 -1.97 -8.52 -8.38
N ASP A 218 -1.45 -8.59 -7.17
CA ASP A 218 -0.03 -8.81 -6.91
C ASP A 218 0.42 -10.14 -7.54
N VAL A 219 -0.35 -11.22 -7.35
CA VAL A 219 -0.10 -12.54 -8.00
C VAL A 219 -0.14 -12.42 -9.53
N LEU A 220 -1.12 -11.70 -10.09
CA LEU A 220 -1.20 -11.46 -11.54
C LEU A 220 0.06 -10.76 -12.07
N ILE A 221 0.61 -9.79 -11.32
CA ILE A 221 1.85 -9.10 -11.69
C ILE A 221 3.05 -10.05 -11.67
N VAL A 222 3.11 -11.04 -10.78
CA VAL A 222 4.15 -12.09 -10.81
C VAL A 222 4.08 -12.88 -12.10
N LEU A 223 2.90 -13.43 -12.40
CA LEU A 223 2.69 -14.26 -13.57
C LEU A 223 3.04 -13.49 -14.84
N LEU A 224 2.68 -12.21 -14.88
CA LEU A 224 3.06 -11.31 -15.96
C LEU A 224 4.58 -11.10 -16.01
N SER A 225 5.24 -10.92 -14.87
CA SER A 225 6.70 -10.74 -14.82
C SER A 225 7.47 -11.96 -15.33
N LEU A 226 6.96 -13.18 -15.08
CA LEU A 226 7.55 -14.43 -15.59
C LEU A 226 7.45 -14.53 -17.11
N ARG A 227 6.38 -14.00 -17.71
CA ARG A 227 6.22 -13.95 -19.17
C ARG A 227 7.27 -13.08 -19.85
N TYR A 228 7.78 -12.05 -19.18
CA TYR A 228 8.67 -11.04 -19.78
C TYR A 228 10.12 -11.07 -19.27
N SER A 229 10.48 -11.97 -18.34
CA SER A 229 11.85 -12.05 -17.80
C SER A 229 12.58 -13.32 -18.25
N SER A 230 13.73 -13.17 -18.91
CA SER A 230 14.52 -14.30 -19.45
C SER A 230 15.55 -14.87 -18.46
N SER A 231 15.76 -14.23 -17.30
CA SER A 231 16.80 -14.61 -16.33
C SER A 231 16.21 -15.03 -14.99
N TYR A 232 16.57 -16.23 -14.52
CA TYR A 232 16.11 -16.80 -13.24
C TYR A 232 16.27 -15.83 -12.05
N HIS A 233 17.42 -15.16 -11.93
CA HIS A 233 17.69 -14.24 -10.81
C HIS A 233 16.74 -13.04 -10.78
N VAL A 234 16.35 -12.52 -11.96
CA VAL A 234 15.40 -11.41 -12.07
C VAL A 234 13.99 -11.89 -11.75
N ALA A 235 13.62 -13.08 -12.23
CA ALA A 235 12.36 -13.73 -11.90
C ALA A 235 12.22 -14.01 -10.39
N PHE A 236 13.26 -14.52 -9.74
CA PHE A 236 13.29 -14.79 -8.31
C PHE A 236 13.14 -13.48 -7.50
N ARG A 237 13.90 -12.43 -7.85
CA ARG A 237 13.79 -11.12 -7.18
C ARG A 237 12.38 -10.54 -7.30
N ASN A 238 11.82 -10.52 -8.52
CA ASN A 238 10.49 -9.96 -8.75
C ASN A 238 9.40 -10.78 -8.04
N SER A 239 9.53 -12.11 -8.01
CA SER A 239 8.60 -12.99 -7.28
C SER A 239 8.71 -12.80 -5.77
N GLY A 240 9.93 -12.69 -5.23
CA GLY A 240 10.17 -12.40 -3.82
C GLY A 240 9.58 -11.05 -3.39
N PHE A 241 9.66 -10.03 -4.25
CA PHE A 241 9.00 -8.76 -4.00
C PHE A 241 7.48 -8.88 -3.94
N VAL A 242 6.85 -9.67 -4.80
CA VAL A 242 5.41 -9.90 -4.68
C VAL A 242 5.05 -10.71 -3.45
N VAL A 243 5.80 -11.75 -3.10
CA VAL A 243 5.55 -12.47 -1.85
C VAL A 243 5.63 -11.50 -0.66
N SER A 244 6.57 -10.54 -0.69
CA SER A 244 6.63 -9.48 0.30
C SER A 244 5.37 -8.62 0.30
N THR A 245 4.87 -8.16 -0.87
CA THR A 245 3.63 -7.35 -0.92
C THR A 245 2.41 -8.13 -0.43
N VAL A 246 2.29 -9.41 -0.74
CA VAL A 246 1.21 -10.27 -0.22
C VAL A 246 1.27 -10.36 1.30
N ILE A 247 2.46 -10.56 1.90
CA ILE A 247 2.59 -10.57 3.36
C ILE A 247 2.25 -9.20 3.95
N ILE A 248 2.60 -8.09 3.28
CA ILE A 248 2.15 -6.74 3.67
C ILE A 248 0.62 -6.66 3.65
N ARG A 249 -0.08 -7.22 2.65
CA ARG A 249 -1.56 -7.26 2.64
C ARG A 249 -2.13 -8.05 3.80
N LEU A 250 -1.58 -9.21 4.08
CA LEU A 250 -1.99 -10.03 5.22
C LEU A 250 -1.77 -9.27 6.53
N SER A 251 -0.67 -8.51 6.63
CA SER A 251 -0.38 -7.66 7.77
C SER A 251 -1.41 -6.54 7.98
N LEU A 252 -2.02 -6.00 6.93
CA LEU A 252 -3.05 -4.95 7.02
C LEU A 252 -4.44 -5.47 7.40
N ILE A 253 -4.68 -6.78 7.23
CA ILE A 253 -5.95 -7.44 7.58
C ILE A 253 -5.86 -8.10 8.96
N ALA A 254 -4.66 -8.50 9.38
CA ALA A 254 -4.45 -9.21 10.63
C ALA A 254 -4.67 -8.31 11.87
N PRO A 255 -5.02 -8.90 13.03
CA PRO A 255 -5.09 -8.17 14.30
C PRO A 255 -3.76 -7.46 14.63
N LEU A 256 -3.82 -6.35 15.36
CA LEU A 256 -2.70 -5.42 15.64
C LEU A 256 -1.34 -6.12 15.86
N MET A 257 -1.28 -7.06 16.79
CA MET A 257 -0.04 -7.77 17.12
C MET A 257 0.44 -8.70 15.98
N MET A 258 -0.47 -9.45 15.35
CA MET A 258 -0.11 -10.37 14.26
C MET A 258 0.27 -9.59 13.00
N GLY A 259 -0.42 -8.49 12.73
CA GLY A 259 -0.07 -7.54 11.68
C GLY A 259 1.36 -7.03 11.87
N ALA A 260 1.68 -6.53 13.05
CA ALA A 260 3.02 -6.07 13.38
C ALA A 260 4.13 -7.11 13.12
N LEU A 261 3.89 -8.39 13.47
CA LEU A 261 4.84 -9.49 13.23
C LEU A 261 4.96 -9.85 11.74
N LEU A 262 3.85 -9.89 11.01
CA LEU A 262 3.86 -10.13 9.56
C LEU A 262 4.59 -9.00 8.83
N GLY A 263 4.37 -7.75 9.24
CA GLY A 263 5.01 -6.58 8.64
C GLY A 263 6.52 -6.58 8.77
N ILE A 264 7.05 -6.86 9.97
CA ILE A 264 8.50 -6.96 10.14
C ILE A 264 9.07 -8.17 9.41
N GLY A 265 8.35 -9.29 9.39
CA GLY A 265 8.72 -10.48 8.61
C GLY A 265 8.81 -10.19 7.11
N ALA A 266 7.84 -9.45 6.55
CA ALA A 266 7.86 -9.01 5.16
C ALA A 266 9.07 -8.11 4.87
N ALA A 267 9.38 -7.17 5.76
CA ALA A 267 10.50 -6.25 5.62
C ALA A 267 11.85 -6.99 5.59
N ILE A 268 12.05 -7.91 6.53
CA ILE A 268 13.25 -8.77 6.58
C ILE A 268 13.34 -9.62 5.31
N PHE A 269 12.25 -10.22 4.86
CA PHE A 269 12.23 -11.05 3.66
C PHE A 269 12.59 -10.25 2.40
N ALA A 270 11.97 -9.08 2.20
CA ALA A 270 12.27 -8.20 1.06
C ALA A 270 13.74 -7.71 1.08
N LEU A 271 14.28 -7.41 2.26
CA LEU A 271 15.68 -7.06 2.43
C LEU A 271 16.58 -8.24 2.06
N GLY A 272 16.26 -9.44 2.53
CA GLY A 272 16.98 -10.68 2.21
C GLY A 272 17.01 -10.98 0.72
N VAL A 273 15.88 -10.85 0.02
CA VAL A 273 15.79 -10.99 -1.44
C VAL A 273 16.70 -9.98 -2.14
N SER A 274 16.68 -8.71 -1.68
CA SER A 274 17.52 -7.64 -2.25
C SER A 274 19.01 -7.90 -2.05
N TYR A 275 19.39 -8.37 -0.85
CA TYR A 275 20.76 -8.72 -0.51
C TYR A 275 21.27 -9.92 -1.32
N ALA A 276 20.49 -11.02 -1.38
CA ALA A 276 20.85 -12.22 -2.14
C ALA A 276 21.01 -11.94 -3.63
N TYR A 277 20.13 -11.12 -4.21
CA TYR A 277 20.25 -10.69 -5.60
C TYR A 277 21.55 -9.91 -5.85
N ASN A 278 21.90 -8.98 -4.95
CA ASN A 278 23.14 -8.20 -5.06
C ASN A 278 24.39 -9.08 -4.92
N LEU A 279 24.37 -10.11 -4.08
CA LEU A 279 25.46 -11.07 -3.94
C LEU A 279 25.67 -11.92 -5.21
N SER A 280 24.62 -12.20 -5.98
CA SER A 280 24.71 -13.00 -7.22
C SER A 280 25.33 -12.24 -8.42
N ARG A 281 25.43 -10.91 -8.34
CA ARG A 281 25.93 -10.05 -9.45
C ARG A 281 27.37 -10.32 -9.88
N PRO A 282 28.37 -10.43 -8.98
CA PRO A 282 29.77 -10.70 -9.36
C PRO A 282 29.93 -12.03 -10.10
N VAL A 283 29.19 -13.06 -9.68
CA VAL A 283 29.17 -14.38 -10.32
C VAL A 283 28.62 -14.31 -11.75
N MET A 284 27.61 -13.45 -11.98
CA MET A 284 27.04 -13.22 -13.32
C MET A 284 28.02 -12.50 -14.26
N GLY A 285 28.75 -11.49 -13.77
CA GLY A 285 29.76 -10.78 -14.56
C GLY A 285 30.93 -11.67 -14.98
N ALA A 286 31.30 -12.66 -14.15
CA ALA A 286 32.32 -13.64 -14.47
C ALA A 286 31.84 -14.64 -15.55
N LYS A 287 30.61 -15.17 -15.44
CA LYS A 287 30.03 -16.10 -16.44
C LYS A 287 29.83 -15.47 -17.81
N THR A 288 29.42 -14.20 -17.88
CA THR A 288 29.25 -13.49 -19.17
C THR A 288 30.59 -13.23 -19.86
N ARG A 289 31.66 -12.89 -19.12
CA ARG A 289 33.02 -12.78 -19.68
C ARG A 289 33.57 -14.12 -20.16
N PHE A 290 33.33 -15.21 -19.42
CA PHE A 290 33.77 -16.54 -19.83
C PHE A 290 33.06 -17.04 -21.10
N GLY A 291 31.75 -16.77 -21.24
CA GLY A 291 31.00 -17.12 -22.46
C GLY A 291 31.42 -16.33 -23.69
N ALA A 292 31.75 -15.04 -23.55
CA ALA A 292 32.22 -14.20 -24.65
C ALA A 292 33.62 -14.61 -25.16
N ASN A 293 34.55 -14.97 -24.26
CA ASN A 293 35.88 -15.44 -24.65
C ASN A 293 35.84 -16.78 -25.42
N CYS A 294 34.90 -17.68 -25.12
CA CYS A 294 34.74 -18.93 -25.88
C CYS A 294 34.13 -18.73 -27.28
N SER A 295 33.41 -17.63 -27.52
CA SER A 295 32.94 -17.28 -28.87
C SER A 295 34.00 -16.59 -29.72
N GLU A 296 34.89 -15.80 -29.11
CA GLU A 296 36.02 -15.15 -29.80
C GLU A 296 37.15 -16.14 -30.14
N SER A 297 37.31 -17.23 -29.39
CA SER A 297 38.31 -18.27 -29.69
C SER A 297 37.87 -19.27 -30.76
N ARG A 298 36.67 -19.13 -31.32
CA ARG A 298 36.10 -20.00 -32.37
C ARG A 298 35.88 -19.27 -33.71
N SER A 299 36.25 -18.00 -33.80
CA SER A 299 36.26 -17.20 -35.04
C SER A 299 37.67 -17.04 -35.58
#